data_AF-A0A963H7K6-F1
#
_entry.id   AF-A0A963H7K6-F1
#
_cell.length_a   1.000
_cell.length_b   1.000
_cell.length_c   1.000
_cell.angle_alpha   90.00
_cell.angle_beta   90.00
_cell.angle_gamma   90.00
#
_symmetry.space_group_name_H-M   'P 1'
#
loop_
_entity.id
_entity.type
_entity.pdbx_description
1 polymer ?
#
loop_
_entity_poly.entity_id
_entity_poly.type
_entity_poly.pdbx_seq_one_letter_code
_entity_poly.pdbx_strand_id
1 'polypeptide(L)'
;GRTHQIRVHMSSLGHPLVGDPVYGGGASRVPRGAEFPRQALHACRLALVHPGTGKAMLWRSGLPDDMAALVESLRLQAAAYGRQGNRQRREAEAEAAEDGWDEGEGEDSDWQLIDGDDDDERDADDGNDGDDGDLGEQ
;
A
#
# COMPACT_ATOMS: atom_id res chain seq x y z
N GLY A 1 18.23 -10.52 -22.23
CA GLY A 1 19.55 -10.50 -21.56
C GLY A 1 20.50 -9.53 -22.24
N ARG A 2 20.13 -8.26 -22.35
CA ARG A 2 21.05 -7.19 -22.77
C ARG A 2 21.93 -6.77 -21.59
N THR A 3 23.05 -6.12 -21.88
CA THR A 3 23.94 -5.57 -20.84
C THR A 3 23.17 -4.64 -19.92
N HIS A 4 23.34 -4.81 -18.61
CA HIS A 4 22.69 -4.01 -17.55
C HIS A 4 21.16 -3.94 -17.61
N GLN A 5 20.49 -4.84 -18.34
CA GLN A 5 19.06 -4.72 -18.65
C GLN A 5 18.17 -4.50 -17.41
N ILE A 6 18.36 -5.28 -16.35
CA ILE A 6 17.59 -5.14 -15.10
C ILE A 6 17.90 -3.81 -14.41
N ARG A 7 19.18 -3.44 -14.31
CA ARG A 7 19.65 -2.23 -13.61
C ARG A 7 19.11 -0.95 -14.25
N VAL A 8 19.22 -0.84 -15.58
CA VAL A 8 18.71 0.30 -16.36
C VAL A 8 17.20 0.40 -16.23
N HIS A 9 16.49 -0.73 -16.34
CA HIS A 9 15.03 -0.72 -16.28
C HIS A 9 14.52 -0.27 -14.91
N MET A 10 15.08 -0.82 -13.83
CA MET A 10 14.73 -0.44 -12.46
C MET A 10 15.00 1.05 -12.19
N SER A 11 16.13 1.57 -12.65
CA SER A 11 16.44 3.01 -12.54
C SER A 11 15.47 3.88 -13.36
N SER A 12 15.13 3.47 -14.59
CA SER A 12 14.17 4.22 -15.45
C SER A 12 12.76 4.31 -14.87
N LEU A 13 12.37 3.32 -14.05
CA LEU A 13 11.10 3.31 -13.33
C LEU A 13 11.14 4.15 -12.03
N GLY A 14 12.26 4.80 -11.70
CA GLY A 14 12.44 5.53 -10.45
C GLY A 14 12.70 4.64 -9.23
N HIS A 15 13.00 3.35 -9.46
CA HIS A 15 13.25 2.36 -8.43
C HIS A 15 14.63 1.70 -8.61
N PRO A 16 15.73 2.46 -8.55
CA PRO A 16 17.06 1.91 -8.77
C PRO A 16 17.44 0.87 -7.72
N LEU A 17 18.34 -0.06 -8.10
CA LEU A 17 18.83 -1.08 -7.18
C LEU A 17 19.68 -0.47 -6.07
N VAL A 18 19.54 -0.98 -4.85
CA VAL A 18 20.37 -0.62 -3.70
C VAL A 18 21.83 -0.99 -3.99
N GLY A 19 22.74 -0.08 -3.67
CA GLY A 19 24.19 -0.28 -3.87
C GLY A 19 24.66 -0.28 -5.32
N ASP A 20 23.83 0.15 -6.28
CA ASP A 20 24.24 0.30 -7.67
C ASP A 20 25.08 1.59 -7.86
N PRO A 21 26.39 1.51 -8.13
CA PRO A 21 27.24 2.69 -8.20
C PRO A 21 27.02 3.55 -9.47
N VAL A 22 26.37 2.99 -10.50
CA VAL A 22 26.18 3.67 -11.79
C VAL A 22 24.78 4.28 -11.89
N TYR A 23 23.76 3.50 -11.52
CA TYR A 23 22.35 3.89 -11.70
C TYR A 23 21.63 4.23 -10.39
N GLY A 24 22.31 4.08 -9.23
CA GLY A 24 21.76 4.27 -7.89
C GLY A 24 21.79 5.69 -7.35
N GLY A 25 22.39 6.65 -8.08
CA GLY A 25 22.48 8.06 -7.67
C GLY A 25 21.17 8.86 -7.76
N GLY A 26 20.08 8.25 -8.24
CA GLY A 26 18.75 8.87 -8.27
C GLY A 26 18.09 8.88 -6.90
N ALA A 27 17.02 9.67 -6.75
CA ALA A 27 16.17 9.72 -5.56
C ALA A 27 15.47 8.37 -5.34
N SER A 28 16.20 7.38 -4.83
CA SER A 28 15.61 6.15 -4.34
C SER A 28 14.65 6.54 -3.23
N ARG A 29 13.39 6.13 -3.38
CA ARG A 29 12.35 6.28 -2.34
C ARG A 29 12.65 5.44 -1.11
N VAL A 30 13.68 4.60 -1.16
CA VAL A 30 14.22 3.94 0.03
C VAL A 30 14.86 5.04 0.89
N PRO A 31 14.50 5.14 2.19
CA PRO A 31 15.20 6.02 3.12
C PRO A 31 16.71 5.84 2.96
N ARG A 32 17.53 6.86 3.23
CA ARG A 32 19.01 6.74 3.26
C ARG A 32 19.39 5.62 4.25
N GLY A 33 19.40 4.36 3.82
CA GLY A 33 18.92 3.30 4.72
C GLY A 33 19.75 2.04 4.75
N ALA A 34 20.52 1.75 3.70
CA ALA A 34 21.51 0.69 3.77
C ALA A 34 22.62 0.95 2.76
N GLU A 35 23.79 1.31 3.25
CA GLU A 35 25.01 1.25 2.46
C GLU A 35 25.25 -0.21 2.10
N PHE A 36 25.13 -0.53 0.80
CA PHE A 36 25.37 -1.87 0.29
C PHE A 36 26.50 -1.78 -0.74
N PRO A 37 27.57 -2.58 -0.62
CA PRO A 37 28.83 -2.35 -1.34
C PRO A 37 28.77 -2.72 -2.84
N ARG A 38 27.65 -3.25 -3.31
CA ARG A 38 27.45 -3.71 -4.70
C ARG A 38 25.98 -3.63 -5.07
N GLN A 39 25.64 -3.84 -6.34
CA GLN A 39 24.24 -3.96 -6.75
C GLN A 39 23.54 -5.10 -6.02
N ALA A 40 22.38 -4.81 -5.42
CA ALA A 40 21.48 -5.80 -4.84
C ALA A 40 20.77 -6.62 -5.93
N LEU A 41 21.54 -7.38 -6.72
CA LEU A 41 21.07 -8.26 -7.78
C LEU A 41 21.71 -9.65 -7.66
N HIS A 42 20.87 -10.69 -7.59
CA HIS A 42 21.33 -12.08 -7.44
C HIS A 42 20.50 -13.03 -8.32
N ALA A 43 21.20 -13.88 -9.07
CA ALA A 43 20.60 -14.91 -9.91
C ALA A 43 20.35 -16.18 -9.09
N CYS A 44 19.19 -16.29 -8.47
CA CYS A 44 18.86 -17.40 -7.57
C CYS A 44 18.51 -18.72 -8.28
N ARG A 45 18.22 -18.69 -9.58
CA ARG A 45 17.73 -19.84 -10.33
C ARG A 45 18.18 -19.79 -11.79
N LEU A 46 18.66 -20.92 -12.30
CA LEU A 46 18.98 -21.13 -13.70
C LEU A 46 18.29 -22.41 -14.19
N ALA A 47 17.58 -22.32 -15.32
CA ALA A 47 16.98 -23.46 -15.96
C ALA A 47 17.33 -23.45 -17.46
N LEU A 48 17.79 -24.58 -17.98
CA LEU A 48 18.05 -24.78 -19.41
C LEU A 48 17.99 -26.26 -19.76
N VAL A 49 17.83 -26.55 -21.04
CA VAL A 49 17.99 -27.90 -21.59
C VAL A 49 19.48 -28.14 -21.78
N HIS A 50 20.01 -29.17 -21.12
CA HIS A 50 21.44 -29.46 -21.16
C HIS A 50 21.86 -29.84 -22.59
N PRO A 51 22.83 -29.15 -23.20
CA PRO A 51 23.11 -29.26 -24.63
C PRO A 51 23.65 -30.65 -25.03
N GLY A 52 24.32 -31.36 -24.11
CA GLY A 52 24.84 -32.70 -24.37
C GLY A 52 23.86 -33.84 -24.10
N THR A 53 22.85 -33.64 -23.23
CA THR A 53 21.96 -34.74 -22.79
C THR A 53 20.50 -34.52 -23.19
N GLY A 54 20.13 -33.33 -23.65
CA GLY A 54 18.76 -32.97 -24.00
C GLY A 54 17.80 -32.91 -22.81
N LYS A 55 18.28 -33.09 -21.58
CA LYS A 55 17.44 -33.10 -20.37
C LYS A 55 17.26 -31.69 -19.82
N ALA A 56 16.05 -31.37 -19.37
CA ALA A 56 15.80 -30.15 -18.62
C ALA A 56 16.51 -30.20 -17.26
N MET A 57 17.33 -29.20 -16.98
CA MET A 57 18.08 -29.08 -15.73
C MET A 57 17.76 -27.76 -15.03
N LEU A 58 17.76 -27.81 -13.70
CA LEU A 58 17.46 -26.68 -12.82
C LEU A 58 18.54 -26.59 -11.75
N TRP A 59 19.15 -25.42 -11.64
CA TRP A 59 20.06 -25.07 -10.55
C TRP A 59 19.45 -23.94 -9.72
N ARG A 60 19.77 -23.96 -8.43
CA ARG A 60 19.41 -22.92 -7.47
C ARG A 60 20.65 -22.48 -6.71
N SER A 61 20.71 -21.20 -6.41
CA SER A 61 21.70 -20.62 -5.51
C SER A 61 20.98 -20.03 -4.30
N GLY A 62 21.54 -20.25 -3.11
CA GLY A 62 21.04 -19.65 -1.88
C GLY A 62 21.22 -18.14 -1.89
N LEU A 63 20.39 -17.43 -1.12
CA LEU A 63 20.55 -15.98 -0.96
C LEU A 63 21.89 -15.70 -0.27
N PRO A 64 22.75 -14.84 -0.83
CA PRO A 64 24.01 -14.45 -0.18
C PRO A 64 23.78 -13.76 1.18
N ASP A 65 24.70 -13.97 2.12
CA ASP A 65 24.58 -13.48 3.50
C ASP A 65 24.45 -11.95 3.58
N ASP A 66 25.17 -11.24 2.71
CA ASP A 66 25.13 -9.78 2.62
C ASP A 66 23.72 -9.27 2.24
N MET A 67 23.05 -9.93 1.30
CA MET A 67 21.67 -9.63 0.90
C MET A 67 20.66 -10.05 1.96
N ALA A 68 20.88 -11.17 2.64
CA ALA A 68 20.03 -11.58 3.75
C ALA A 68 20.06 -10.53 4.87
N ALA A 69 21.24 -10.05 5.24
CA ALA A 69 21.41 -8.97 6.21
C ALA A 69 20.75 -7.66 5.76
N LEU A 70 20.89 -7.30 4.48
CA LEU A 70 20.23 -6.13 3.90
C LEU A 70 18.70 -6.22 3.97
N VAL A 71 18.12 -7.36 3.60
CA VAL A 71 16.67 -7.56 3.66
C VAL A 71 16.17 -7.44 5.09
N GLU A 72 16.92 -7.99 6.05
CA GLU A 72 16.52 -7.94 7.46
C GLU A 72 16.61 -6.53 8.04
N SER A 73 17.65 -5.77 7.72
CA SER A 73 17.76 -4.37 8.16
C SER A 73 16.60 -3.51 7.62
N LEU A 74 16.22 -3.71 6.34
CA LEU A 74 15.10 -3.01 5.73
C LEU A 74 13.75 -3.38 6.36
N ARG A 75 13.54 -4.65 6.75
CA ARG A 75 12.34 -5.09 7.47
C ARG A 75 12.23 -4.42 8.84
N LEU A 76 13.33 -4.37 9.59
CA LEU A 76 13.38 -3.71 10.89
C LEU A 76 13.10 -2.20 10.77
N GLN A 77 13.68 -1.55 9.78
CA GLN A 77 13.42 -0.13 9.49
C GLN A 77 11.95 0.11 9.14
N ALA A 78 11.37 -0.68 8.24
CA ALA A 78 9.96 -0.56 7.87
C ALA A 78 9.03 -0.71 9.07
N ALA A 79 9.30 -1.67 9.96
CA ALA A 79 8.55 -1.86 11.19
C ALA A 79 8.68 -0.66 12.16
N ALA A 80 9.85 -0.03 12.23
CA ALA A 80 10.07 1.17 13.04
C ALA A 80 9.33 2.39 12.48
N TYR A 81 9.39 2.61 11.16
CA TYR A 81 8.67 3.71 10.50
C TYR A 81 7.15 3.64 10.70
N GLY A 82 6.55 2.45 10.60
CA GLY A 82 5.11 2.27 10.84
C GLY A 82 4.68 2.64 12.26
N ARG A 83 5.53 2.38 13.27
CA ARG A 83 5.28 2.76 14.67
C ARG A 83 5.36 4.27 14.87
N GLN A 84 6.29 4.93 14.18
CA GLN A 84 6.50 6.38 14.32
C GLN A 84 5.38 7.18 13.63
N GLY A 85 4.92 6.74 12.45
CA GLY A 85 3.77 7.35 11.77
C GLY A 85 2.47 7.23 12.57
N ASN A 86 2.21 6.06 13.17
CA ASN A 86 1.04 5.88 14.04
C ASN A 86 1.11 6.70 15.32
N ARG A 87 2.32 6.94 15.88
CA ARG A 87 2.48 7.79 17.06
C ARG A 87 2.18 9.26 16.74
N GLN A 88 2.78 9.80 15.68
CA GLN A 88 2.57 11.18 15.26
C GLN A 88 1.11 11.46 14.90
N ARG A 89 0.42 10.49 14.26
CA ARG A 89 -1.00 10.60 13.98
C ARG A 89 -1.84 10.60 15.27
N ARG A 90 -1.53 9.75 16.25
CA ARG A 90 -2.24 9.73 17.54
C ARG A 90 -1.98 10.98 18.38
N GLU A 91 -0.76 11.53 18.33
CA GLU A 91 -0.42 12.79 18.98
C GLU A 91 -1.14 13.96 18.30
N ALA A 92 -1.15 14.02 16.96
CA ALA A 92 -1.92 15.03 16.22
C ALA A 92 -3.45 14.89 16.41
N GLU A 93 -3.99 13.66 16.47
CA GLU A 93 -5.40 13.40 16.79
C GLU A 93 -5.72 13.77 18.26
N ALA A 94 -4.78 13.58 19.19
CA ALA A 94 -4.96 13.98 20.59
C ALA A 94 -4.88 15.51 20.77
N GLU A 95 -3.93 16.18 20.14
CA GLU A 95 -3.83 17.66 20.11
C GLU A 95 -5.06 18.28 19.44
N ALA A 96 -5.56 17.71 18.33
CA ALA A 96 -6.79 18.17 17.68
C ALA A 96 -8.05 17.91 18.53
N ALA A 97 -8.02 16.95 19.45
CA ALA A 97 -9.10 16.70 20.40
C ALA A 97 -9.05 17.64 21.63
N GLU A 98 -7.89 18.24 21.92
CA GLU A 98 -7.74 19.22 23.01
C GLU A 98 -8.20 20.64 22.58
N ASP A 99 -8.06 21.02 21.30
CA ASP A 99 -8.48 22.33 20.76
C ASP A 99 -9.95 22.36 20.25
N GLY A 100 -10.75 21.33 20.54
CA GLY A 100 -12.04 21.07 19.88
C GLY A 100 -13.27 20.93 20.78
N TRP A 101 -13.30 21.59 21.95
CA TRP A 101 -14.51 21.71 22.77
C TRP A 101 -14.61 23.13 23.32
N ASP A 102 -15.10 24.05 22.50
CA ASP A 102 -15.68 25.31 22.99
C ASP A 102 -17.04 24.95 23.63
N GLU A 103 -17.02 24.63 24.93
CA GLU A 103 -18.22 24.64 25.76
C GLU A 103 -18.68 26.10 25.90
N GLY A 104 -19.20 26.66 24.81
CA GLY A 104 -20.05 27.83 24.90
C GLY A 104 -21.25 27.45 25.75
N GLU A 105 -21.36 28.07 26.93
CA GLU A 105 -22.54 28.02 27.79
C GLU A 105 -23.76 28.52 26.99
N GLY A 106 -24.36 27.61 26.22
CA GLY A 106 -25.64 27.79 25.55
C GLY A 106 -26.72 27.28 26.46
N GLU A 107 -27.40 28.22 27.12
CA GLU A 107 -28.62 28.00 27.87
C GLU A 107 -29.63 27.15 27.06
N ASP A 108 -30.10 26.09 27.69
CA ASP A 108 -31.37 25.37 27.48
C ASP A 108 -31.84 25.11 26.05
N SER A 109 -31.68 23.86 25.59
CA SER A 109 -32.60 23.29 24.59
C SER A 109 -32.95 21.85 24.95
N ASP A 110 -33.88 21.77 25.90
CA ASP A 110 -35.00 20.84 26.03
C ASP A 110 -35.07 19.67 25.01
N TRP A 111 -34.37 18.57 25.32
CA TRP A 111 -34.71 17.26 24.73
C TRP A 111 -35.81 16.61 25.56
N GLN A 112 -37.04 17.08 25.39
CA GLN A 112 -38.21 16.42 25.95
C GLN A 112 -38.53 15.13 25.19
N LEU A 113 -38.29 14.03 25.89
CA LEU A 113 -39.06 12.79 25.78
C LEU A 113 -40.56 13.12 25.83
N ILE A 114 -41.29 12.86 24.75
CA ILE A 114 -42.74 12.66 24.79
C ILE A 114 -43.01 11.28 24.19
N ASP A 115 -43.36 10.35 25.07
CA ASP A 115 -44.08 9.13 24.75
C ASP A 115 -45.55 9.48 24.42
N GLY A 116 -46.15 8.72 23.50
CA GLY A 116 -47.59 8.44 23.53
C GLY A 116 -48.44 9.02 22.39
N ASP A 117 -48.95 8.09 21.58
CA ASP A 117 -50.32 7.97 21.04
C ASP A 117 -50.98 9.20 20.36
N ASP A 118 -51.29 9.08 19.07
CA ASP A 118 -52.67 8.83 18.59
C ASP A 118 -52.75 8.83 17.06
N ASP A 119 -53.62 7.94 16.58
CA ASP A 119 -54.06 7.72 15.20
C ASP A 119 -54.55 9.02 14.50
N ASP A 120 -54.32 9.13 13.19
CA ASP A 120 -55.43 9.44 12.27
C ASP A 120 -55.03 9.26 10.78
N GLU A 121 -55.88 8.48 10.12
CA GLU A 121 -55.82 8.05 8.72
C GLU A 121 -55.87 9.20 7.71
N ARG A 122 -55.15 9.05 6.59
CA ARG A 122 -55.68 9.42 5.26
C ARG A 122 -55.17 8.50 4.16
N ASP A 123 -56.14 7.84 3.55
CA ASP A 123 -56.09 7.08 2.30
C ASP A 123 -55.70 7.92 1.07
N ALA A 124 -54.93 7.28 0.18
CA ALA A 124 -54.96 7.35 -1.29
C ALA A 124 -53.82 6.42 -1.76
N ASP A 125 -54.06 5.15 -2.09
CA ASP A 125 -54.59 4.63 -3.37
C ASP A 125 -53.94 5.22 -4.63
N ASP A 126 -53.78 4.32 -5.61
CA ASP A 126 -53.16 4.45 -6.94
C ASP A 126 -51.62 4.25 -6.92
N GLY A 127 -51.02 3.13 -7.32
CA GLY A 127 -51.40 2.14 -8.31
C GLY A 127 -50.42 2.16 -9.48
N ASN A 128 -49.98 0.96 -9.89
CA ASN A 128 -49.54 0.61 -11.26
C ASN A 128 -48.12 1.05 -11.69
N ASP A 129 -47.12 0.16 -11.67
CA ASP A 129 -46.79 -0.87 -12.68
C ASP A 129 -46.13 -0.32 -13.95
N GLY A 130 -44.96 -0.91 -14.23
CA GLY A 130 -44.44 -1.18 -15.57
C GLY A 130 -43.97 0.00 -16.42
N ASP A 131 -42.76 -0.07 -16.94
CA ASP A 131 -42.63 -0.34 -18.38
C ASP A 131 -41.18 -0.73 -18.72
N ASP A 132 -41.12 -1.70 -19.62
CA ASP A 132 -39.95 -2.31 -20.21
C ASP A 132 -39.28 -1.37 -21.22
N GLY A 133 -37.98 -1.55 -21.42
CA GLY A 133 -37.19 -0.78 -22.37
C GLY A 133 -36.08 -1.60 -23.01
N ASP A 134 -36.43 -2.78 -23.52
CA ASP A 134 -35.72 -3.47 -24.59
C ASP A 134 -35.62 -2.55 -25.83
N LEU A 135 -34.41 -2.25 -26.27
CA LEU A 135 -34.13 -1.83 -27.65
C LEU A 135 -32.78 -2.41 -28.06
N GLY A 136 -32.84 -3.39 -28.95
CA GLY A 136 -31.70 -4.01 -29.59
C GLY A 136 -31.14 -3.25 -30.79
N GLU A 137 -30.38 -4.03 -31.57
CA GLU A 137 -29.96 -3.82 -32.96
C GLU A 137 -28.80 -2.84 -33.24
N GLN A 138 -27.57 -3.39 -33.33
CA GLN A 138 -26.92 -3.73 -34.62
C GLN A 138 -25.53 -4.36 -34.41
#